data_AF-A0A2N6EBS5-F1
#
_entry.id   AF-A0A2N6EBS5-F1
#
_cell.length_a   1.000
_cell.length_b   1.000
_cell.length_c   1.000
_cell.angle_alpha   90.00
_cell.angle_beta   90.00
_cell.angle_gamma   90.00
#
_symmetry.space_group_name_H-M   'P 1'
#
loop_
_entity.id
_entity.type
_entity.pdbx_description
1 polymer ?
#
loop_
_entity_poly.entity_id
_entity_poly.type
_entity_poly.pdbx_seq_one_letter_code
_entity_poly.pdbx_strand_id
1 'polypeptide(L)'
;MDRAEPKGRIRQTVYCALRFYSTSQCNSWRISLTETDEGKNDSLNSEIELFAESLPYWAKYLGSKLLSGTKISDTDIDIAYTYILEDAGLKQSTEKPAIVISCDNASCDDFKNGLLLTSLQNLKGVNALVENQKIDFCPQVTIIYGVNGSGKTGYTRLLKKAFHSRSTEDILPNIHVASGHSNVSAEIIFTSDSKQYSLTYPDHKQQNEFRQFSIFDNKCVNVHLTNKNQFEFRPTGLDFFADLIEAFKKVEEKITADIANKSATKDYPSLFDGESDIKNVLNTLSAKTQIDDLKKLIPITGGLRGTHYQF
;
A
#
# COMPACT_ATOMS: atom_id res chain seq x y z
N MET A 1 16.90 9.39 -69.56
CA MET A 1 17.89 9.01 -68.53
C MET A 1 17.52 9.75 -67.26
N ASP A 2 16.57 9.16 -66.54
CA ASP A 2 16.10 9.61 -65.25
C ASP A 2 17.20 9.45 -64.19
N ARG A 3 17.46 10.50 -63.41
CA ARG A 3 18.06 10.37 -62.08
C ARG A 3 16.98 10.68 -61.06
N ALA A 4 16.42 9.61 -60.51
CA ALA A 4 15.57 9.63 -59.32
C ALA A 4 16.43 9.63 -58.04
N GLU A 5 16.14 10.59 -57.14
CA GLU A 5 16.05 10.57 -55.66
C GLU A 5 17.05 9.73 -54.77
N PRO A 6 17.38 10.16 -53.52
CA PRO A 6 16.35 10.35 -52.50
C PRO A 6 16.49 11.51 -51.50
N LYS A 7 15.29 11.90 -51.04
CA LYS A 7 14.97 12.64 -49.82
C LYS A 7 15.52 12.00 -48.55
N GLY A 8 15.72 12.84 -47.53
CA GLY A 8 15.54 12.45 -46.12
C GLY A 8 16.80 12.61 -45.26
N ARG A 9 16.73 13.42 -44.20
CA ARG A 9 16.27 12.97 -42.88
C ARG A 9 16.40 14.15 -41.90
N ILE A 10 15.27 14.54 -41.31
CA ILE A 10 15.19 15.46 -40.18
C ILE A 10 16.03 14.87 -39.04
N ARG A 11 17.08 15.58 -38.61
CA ARG A 11 17.93 15.18 -37.48
C ARG A 11 17.15 15.46 -36.20
N GLN A 12 16.52 14.44 -35.62
CA GLN A 12 15.99 14.52 -34.27
C GLN A 12 17.14 14.44 -33.27
N THR A 13 17.42 15.57 -32.62
CA THR A 13 18.29 15.65 -31.44
C THR A 13 17.55 15.02 -30.26
N VAL A 14 18.08 13.93 -29.70
CA VAL A 14 17.53 13.32 -28.48
C VAL A 14 18.20 13.97 -27.27
N TYR A 15 17.46 14.82 -26.58
CA TYR A 15 17.84 15.36 -25.27
C TYR A 15 17.47 14.34 -24.20
N CYS A 16 18.43 13.87 -23.41
CA CYS A 16 18.15 13.17 -22.17
C CYS A 16 18.30 14.17 -21.02
N ALA A 17 17.19 14.82 -20.65
CA ALA A 17 17.13 15.63 -19.45
C ALA A 17 16.82 14.70 -18.27
N LEU A 18 17.83 14.39 -17.46
CA LEU A 18 17.61 13.78 -16.15
C LEU A 18 17.22 14.91 -15.19
N ARG A 19 15.92 15.14 -15.05
CA ARG A 19 15.39 16.06 -14.05
C ARG A 19 15.13 15.26 -12.78
N PHE A 20 16.00 15.45 -11.79
CA PHE A 20 15.77 14.93 -10.45
C PHE A 20 14.82 15.90 -9.74
N TYR A 21 13.60 15.45 -9.44
CA TYR A 21 12.72 16.20 -8.55
C TYR A 21 13.06 15.80 -7.12
N SER A 22 13.63 16.72 -6.36
CA SER A 22 13.53 16.67 -4.90
C SER A 22 12.11 17.10 -4.55
N THR A 23 11.40 16.29 -3.76
CA THR A 23 9.99 16.52 -3.39
C THR A 23 9.79 17.78 -2.54
N SER A 24 10.86 18.48 -2.14
CA SER A 24 10.80 19.74 -1.40
C SER A 24 10.27 20.94 -2.19
N GLN A 25 10.05 20.83 -3.51
CA GLN A 25 9.67 21.98 -4.37
C GLN A 25 8.46 21.74 -5.28
N CYS A 26 7.47 20.94 -4.87
CA CYS A 26 6.24 20.75 -5.63
C CYS A 26 5.00 21.32 -4.91
N ASN A 27 5.06 22.57 -4.44
CA ASN A 27 3.86 23.33 -4.07
C ASN A 27 3.30 24.03 -5.31
N SER A 28 2.65 23.27 -6.20
CA SER A 28 1.78 23.88 -7.23
C SER A 28 0.75 22.87 -7.77
N TRP A 29 -0.12 22.39 -6.89
CA TRP A 29 -1.48 21.99 -7.27
C TRP A 29 -2.43 22.57 -6.22
N ARG A 30 -3.03 23.71 -6.55
CA ARG A 30 -3.98 24.45 -5.73
C ARG A 30 -5.33 23.72 -5.81
N ILE A 31 -5.58 22.82 -4.87
CA ILE A 31 -6.95 22.39 -4.56
C ILE A 31 -7.49 23.44 -3.59
N SER A 32 -8.57 24.12 -3.99
CA SER A 32 -9.25 25.11 -3.17
C SER A 32 -9.84 24.44 -1.93
N LEU A 33 -9.09 24.44 -0.84
CA LEU A 33 -9.62 24.31 0.51
C LEU A 33 -9.54 25.71 1.12
N THR A 34 -10.70 26.17 1.60
CA THR A 34 -10.89 27.48 2.22
C THR A 34 -9.89 27.69 3.36
N GLU A 35 -9.18 28.81 3.30
CA GLU A 35 -8.26 29.29 4.33
C GLU A 35 -8.95 29.38 5.69
N THR A 36 -8.37 28.67 6.66
CA THR A 36 -8.20 29.16 8.03
C THR A 36 -6.78 28.79 8.44
N ASP A 37 -5.92 29.80 8.46
CA ASP A 37 -4.56 29.75 9.02
C ASP A 37 -4.61 29.38 10.52
N GLU A 38 -3.78 28.43 10.93
CA GLU A 38 -2.87 28.55 12.09
C GLU A 38 -1.92 27.34 12.16
N GLY A 39 -0.68 27.52 11.69
CA GLY A 39 0.52 27.07 12.39
C GLY A 39 0.69 25.59 12.81
N LYS A 40 0.25 24.61 12.02
CA LYS A 40 0.66 23.20 12.22
C LYS A 40 1.20 22.63 10.92
N ASN A 41 2.43 22.10 10.95
CA ASN A 41 2.92 21.25 9.87
C ASN A 41 2.08 19.97 9.86
N ASP A 42 0.92 20.01 9.20
CA ASP A 42 0.07 18.85 8.99
C ASP A 42 0.79 17.91 8.01
N SER A 43 1.56 17.01 8.59
CA SER A 43 2.17 15.91 7.85
C SER A 43 1.10 14.92 7.42
N LEU A 44 1.31 14.23 6.29
CA LEU A 44 0.44 13.14 5.85
C LEU A 44 0.19 12.11 6.97
N ASN A 45 1.21 11.84 7.80
CA ASN A 45 1.12 10.92 8.92
C ASN A 45 0.14 11.40 10.00
N SER A 46 0.16 12.69 10.35
CA SER A 46 -0.81 13.23 11.31
C SER A 46 -2.25 13.17 10.80
N GLU A 47 -2.48 13.33 9.49
CA GLU A 47 -3.81 13.13 8.90
C GLU A 47 -4.25 11.66 8.95
N ILE A 48 -3.33 10.72 8.71
CA ILE A 48 -3.59 9.28 8.81
C ILE A 48 -3.92 8.89 10.26
N GLU A 49 -3.21 9.43 11.24
CA GLU A 49 -3.50 9.20 12.66
C GLU A 49 -4.89 9.71 13.04
N LEU A 50 -5.23 10.94 12.63
CA LEU A 50 -6.57 11.51 12.86
C LEU A 50 -7.67 10.67 12.20
N PHE A 51 -7.44 10.20 10.98
CA PHE A 51 -8.36 9.28 10.31
C PHE A 51 -8.52 7.98 11.10
N ALA A 52 -7.42 7.33 11.47
CA ALA A 52 -7.47 6.07 12.20
C ALA A 52 -8.09 6.23 13.60
N GLU A 53 -7.92 7.39 14.23
CA GLU A 53 -8.55 7.75 15.52
C GLU A 53 -10.08 7.84 15.40
N SER A 54 -10.60 8.26 14.25
CA SER A 54 -12.04 8.39 13.99
C SER A 54 -12.77 7.06 13.76
N LEU A 55 -12.04 5.96 13.60
CA LEU A 55 -12.61 4.65 13.29
C LEU A 55 -13.23 3.97 14.53
N PRO A 56 -14.24 3.10 14.34
CA PRO A 56 -14.77 2.28 15.43
C PRO A 56 -13.69 1.38 16.02
N TYR A 57 -13.84 0.99 17.29
CA TYR A 57 -12.78 0.33 18.07
C TYR A 57 -12.15 -0.89 17.38
N TRP A 58 -12.96 -1.76 16.75
CA TRP A 58 -12.47 -2.92 16.02
C TRP A 58 -11.58 -2.55 14.82
N ALA A 59 -11.93 -1.48 14.09
CA ALA A 59 -11.19 -0.98 12.94
C ALA A 59 -9.96 -0.20 13.40
N LYS A 60 -10.07 0.51 14.53
CA LYS A 60 -8.96 1.17 15.22
C LYS A 60 -7.88 0.17 15.62
N TYR A 61 -8.27 -1.00 16.11
CA TYR A 61 -7.37 -2.10 16.45
C TYR A 61 -6.59 -2.62 15.24
N LEU A 62 -7.26 -2.86 14.11
CA LEU A 62 -6.58 -3.27 12.87
C LEU A 62 -5.68 -2.14 12.34
N GLY A 63 -6.17 -0.90 12.40
CA GLY A 63 -5.43 0.28 11.98
C GLY A 63 -4.12 0.45 12.78
N SER A 64 -4.16 0.33 14.10
CA SER A 64 -2.95 0.45 14.92
C SER A 64 -1.93 -0.65 14.61
N LYS A 65 -2.36 -1.89 14.38
CA LYS A 65 -1.46 -3.00 13.97
C LYS A 65 -0.77 -2.73 12.63
N LEU A 66 -1.51 -2.21 11.66
CA LEU A 66 -0.98 -1.83 10.35
C LEU A 66 0.02 -0.67 10.46
N LEU A 67 -0.30 0.35 11.25
CA LEU A 67 0.58 1.51 11.46
C LEU A 67 1.85 1.17 12.25
N SER A 68 1.81 0.14 13.10
CA SER A 68 3.02 -0.43 13.73
C SER A 68 3.84 -1.34 12.81
N GLY A 69 3.50 -1.44 11.52
CA GLY A 69 4.21 -2.27 10.53
C GLY A 69 4.01 -3.77 10.69
N THR A 70 3.02 -4.22 11.46
CA THR A 70 2.73 -5.65 11.66
C THR A 70 1.79 -6.13 10.56
N LYS A 71 2.11 -7.28 9.94
CA LYS A 71 1.19 -7.92 8.98
C LYS A 71 -0.02 -8.46 9.73
N ILE A 72 -1.22 -8.15 9.23
CA ILE A 72 -2.48 -8.66 9.78
C ILE A 72 -2.56 -10.17 9.59
N SER A 73 -2.65 -10.88 10.70
CA SER A 73 -2.84 -12.32 10.77
C SER A 73 -4.32 -12.68 10.92
N ASP A 74 -4.67 -13.94 10.67
CA ASP A 74 -6.05 -14.42 10.85
C ASP A 74 -6.52 -14.27 12.31
N THR A 75 -5.61 -14.36 13.29
CA THR A 75 -5.95 -14.12 14.70
C THR A 75 -6.33 -12.67 14.98
N ASP A 76 -5.72 -11.71 14.28
CA ASP A 76 -6.10 -10.29 14.42
C ASP A 76 -7.49 -10.04 13.83
N ILE A 77 -7.84 -10.73 12.73
CA ILE A 77 -9.18 -10.71 12.15
C ILE A 77 -10.21 -11.31 13.11
N ASP A 78 -9.88 -12.41 13.81
CA ASP A 78 -10.74 -13.04 14.81
C ASP A 78 -11.01 -12.12 16.02
N ILE A 79 -10.00 -11.37 16.45
CA ILE A 79 -10.11 -10.39 17.53
C ILE A 79 -10.99 -9.22 17.08
N ALA A 80 -10.75 -8.66 15.89
CA ALA A 80 -11.57 -7.60 15.32
C ALA A 80 -13.04 -8.04 15.18
N TYR A 81 -13.27 -9.27 14.72
CA TYR A 81 -14.60 -9.87 14.65
C TYR A 81 -15.28 -9.98 16.01
N THR A 82 -14.53 -10.38 17.05
CA THR A 82 -15.04 -10.42 18.43
C THR A 82 -15.49 -9.04 18.90
N TYR A 83 -14.71 -7.99 18.62
CA TYR A 83 -15.10 -6.62 18.97
C TYR A 83 -16.36 -6.15 18.23
N ILE A 84 -16.55 -6.54 16.97
CA ILE A 84 -17.80 -6.26 16.23
C ILE A 84 -18.99 -6.93 16.92
N LEU A 85 -18.85 -8.18 17.37
CA LEU A 85 -19.93 -8.89 18.08
C LEU A 85 -20.25 -8.26 19.43
N GLU A 86 -19.26 -7.76 20.15
CA GLU A 86 -19.45 -7.03 21.40
C GLU A 86 -20.17 -5.69 21.15
N ASP A 87 -19.76 -4.92 20.14
CA ASP A 87 -20.40 -3.66 19.74
C ASP A 87 -21.85 -3.86 19.29
N ALA A 88 -22.14 -4.99 18.65
CA ALA A 88 -23.50 -5.38 18.27
C ALA A 88 -24.33 -5.96 19.43
N GLY A 89 -23.76 -6.13 20.63
CA GLY A 89 -24.42 -6.76 21.78
C GLY A 89 -24.69 -8.26 21.62
N LEU A 90 -24.06 -8.91 20.65
CA LEU A 90 -24.19 -10.35 20.38
C LEU A 90 -23.25 -11.21 21.24
N LYS A 91 -22.29 -10.57 21.91
CA LYS A 91 -21.34 -11.19 22.84
C LYS A 91 -21.15 -10.27 24.06
N GLN A 92 -20.81 -10.85 25.21
CA GLN A 92 -20.50 -10.05 26.41
C GLN A 92 -19.29 -9.16 26.14
N SER A 93 -19.43 -7.86 26.46
CA SER A 93 -18.35 -6.88 26.34
C SER A 93 -17.18 -7.29 27.23
N THR A 94 -15.99 -7.32 26.65
CA THR A 94 -14.74 -7.50 27.38
C THR A 94 -14.10 -6.14 27.72
N GLU A 95 -13.09 -6.13 28.59
CA GLU A 95 -12.31 -4.91 28.83
C GLU A 95 -11.55 -4.55 27.54
N LYS A 96 -11.84 -3.37 27.00
CA LYS A 96 -11.21 -2.83 25.80
C LYS A 96 -9.98 -2.00 26.21
N PRO A 97 -8.74 -2.52 26.03
CA PRO A 97 -7.54 -1.73 26.33
C PRO A 97 -7.52 -0.44 25.50
N ALA A 98 -6.97 0.63 26.06
CA ALA A 98 -6.78 1.86 25.32
C ALA A 98 -5.83 1.61 24.13
N ILE A 99 -6.32 1.85 22.91
CA ILE A 99 -5.53 1.76 21.69
C ILE A 99 -4.89 3.12 21.45
N VAL A 100 -3.56 3.16 21.53
CA VAL A 100 -2.77 4.31 21.12
C VAL A 100 -2.44 4.14 19.64
N ILE A 101 -2.83 5.13 18.84
CA ILE A 101 -2.43 5.19 17.43
C ILE A 101 -1.17 6.04 17.34
N SER A 102 -0.11 5.42 16.83
CA SER A 102 1.13 6.10 16.48
C SER A 102 1.57 5.57 15.12
N CYS A 103 1.98 6.45 14.23
CA CYS A 103 2.72 6.08 13.03
C CYS A 103 4.15 5.67 13.40
N ASP A 104 4.34 4.52 14.04
CA ASP A 104 5.66 3.92 14.22
C ASP A 104 6.08 3.22 12.92
N ASN A 105 6.13 4.00 11.85
CA ASN A 105 6.71 3.55 10.61
C ASN A 105 8.22 3.43 10.84
N ALA A 106 8.70 2.26 11.24
CA ALA A 106 10.12 1.90 11.16
C ALA A 106 10.70 2.02 9.72
N SER A 107 9.86 2.39 8.73
CA SER A 107 10.21 2.69 7.35
C SER A 107 9.99 4.16 6.92
N CYS A 108 9.49 5.05 7.80
CA CYS A 108 9.29 6.48 7.51
C CYS A 108 10.29 7.38 8.26
N ASP A 109 10.91 6.90 9.33
CA ASP A 109 11.87 7.67 10.14
C ASP A 109 13.20 8.03 9.45
N ASP A 110 13.45 7.54 8.23
CA ASP A 110 14.70 7.82 7.50
C ASP A 110 14.48 8.56 6.16
N PHE A 111 13.33 9.24 6.01
CA PHE A 111 13.22 10.25 4.96
C PHE A 111 14.20 11.39 5.26
N LYS A 112 15.18 11.60 4.37
CA LYS A 112 16.26 12.57 4.59
C LYS A 112 15.84 13.90 3.99
N ASN A 113 15.53 14.86 4.84
CA ASN A 113 15.25 16.22 4.38
C ASN A 113 16.50 16.82 3.71
N GLY A 114 16.34 17.39 2.51
CA GLY A 114 17.44 18.01 1.77
C GLY A 114 18.45 17.02 1.17
N LEU A 115 18.06 15.76 0.95
CA LEU A 115 18.93 14.77 0.31
C LEU A 115 19.28 15.15 -1.13
N LEU A 116 20.59 15.22 -1.43
CA LEU A 116 21.11 15.53 -2.77
C LEU A 116 21.89 14.35 -3.35
N LEU A 117 21.53 13.96 -4.58
CA LEU A 117 22.33 13.03 -5.37
C LEU A 117 23.55 13.78 -5.92
N THR A 118 24.74 13.38 -5.51
CA THR A 118 25.99 14.13 -5.76
C THR A 118 26.85 13.50 -6.84
N SER A 119 27.01 12.18 -6.81
CA SER A 119 27.88 11.48 -7.77
C SER A 119 27.44 10.03 -7.97
N LEU A 120 27.74 9.50 -9.14
CA LEU A 120 27.70 8.08 -9.47
C LEU A 120 29.11 7.66 -9.88
N GLN A 121 29.70 6.71 -9.18
CA GLN A 121 31.09 6.30 -9.39
C GLN A 121 31.28 4.78 -9.27
N ASN A 122 32.49 4.31 -9.58
CA ASN A 122 32.89 2.91 -9.42
C ASN A 122 31.94 1.92 -10.14
N LEU A 123 31.47 2.30 -11.33
CA LEU A 123 30.59 1.45 -12.14
C LEU A 123 31.33 0.17 -12.58
N LYS A 124 30.66 -0.98 -12.47
CA LYS A 124 31.12 -2.28 -12.98
C LYS A 124 29.95 -3.06 -13.54
N GLY A 125 30.20 -3.83 -14.61
CA GLY A 125 29.20 -4.73 -15.19
C GLY A 125 28.00 -4.06 -15.87
N VAL A 126 28.04 -2.75 -16.14
CA VAL A 126 26.92 -2.00 -16.73
C VAL A 126 27.12 -1.79 -18.23
N ASN A 127 26.42 -2.57 -19.08
CA ASN A 127 26.53 -2.45 -20.53
C ASN A 127 28.01 -2.49 -20.99
N ALA A 128 28.35 -1.74 -22.04
CA ALA A 128 29.73 -1.53 -22.49
C ALA A 128 30.34 -0.25 -21.87
N LEU A 129 29.90 0.16 -20.67
CA LEU A 129 30.51 1.28 -19.97
C LEU A 129 31.90 0.88 -19.48
N VAL A 130 32.84 1.84 -19.49
CA VAL A 130 34.17 1.62 -18.92
C VAL A 130 34.04 1.54 -17.41
N GLU A 131 34.75 0.58 -16.81
CA GLU A 131 34.73 0.41 -15.36
C GLU A 131 35.35 1.62 -14.65
N ASN A 132 34.90 1.86 -13.42
CA ASN A 132 35.37 2.95 -12.55
C ASN A 132 35.16 4.36 -13.12
N GLN A 133 34.21 4.53 -14.05
CA GLN A 133 33.76 5.86 -14.46
C GLN A 133 33.09 6.61 -13.31
N LYS A 134 33.13 7.94 -13.38
CA LYS A 134 32.51 8.86 -12.42
C LYS A 134 31.68 9.90 -13.16
N ILE A 135 30.47 10.16 -12.67
CA ILE A 135 29.61 11.26 -13.07
C ILE A 135 29.28 12.06 -11.84
N ASP A 136 29.63 13.35 -11.86
CA ASP A 136 29.21 14.32 -10.85
C ASP A 136 27.90 14.97 -11.29
N PHE A 137 26.94 15.04 -10.37
CA PHE A 137 25.63 15.67 -10.60
C PHE A 137 25.64 17.08 -10.01
N CYS A 138 25.11 18.04 -10.77
CA CYS A 138 24.84 19.38 -10.30
C CYS A 138 23.54 19.42 -9.47
N PRO A 139 23.43 20.28 -8.44
CA PRO A 139 22.26 20.36 -7.57
C PRO A 139 20.93 20.68 -8.28
N GLN A 140 20.98 21.28 -9.46
CA GLN A 140 19.78 21.71 -10.20
C GLN A 140 19.54 20.85 -11.45
N VAL A 141 20.41 20.98 -12.46
CA VAL A 141 20.26 20.29 -13.75
C VAL A 141 21.62 19.79 -14.21
N THR A 142 21.67 18.50 -14.55
CA THR A 142 22.85 17.88 -15.15
C THR A 142 22.49 17.43 -16.57
N ILE A 143 23.18 17.96 -17.57
CA ILE A 143 22.95 17.60 -18.98
C ILE A 143 24.07 16.65 -19.42
N ILE A 144 23.71 15.40 -19.70
CA ILE A 144 24.64 14.39 -20.23
C ILE A 144 24.36 14.24 -21.73
N TYR A 145 25.34 14.59 -22.56
CA TYR A 145 25.24 14.51 -24.02
C TYR A 145 26.44 13.78 -24.61
N GLY A 146 26.29 13.31 -25.85
CA GLY A 146 27.34 12.58 -26.56
C GLY A 146 26.79 11.90 -27.80
N VAL A 147 27.66 11.30 -28.61
CA VAL A 147 27.27 10.58 -29.82
C VAL A 147 26.43 9.33 -29.51
N ASN A 148 25.66 8.85 -30.49
CA ASN A 148 24.97 7.56 -30.34
C ASN A 148 25.99 6.45 -30.07
N GLY A 149 25.68 5.55 -29.14
CA GLY A 149 26.62 4.51 -28.69
C GLY A 149 27.59 4.94 -27.59
N SER A 150 27.60 6.21 -27.15
CA SER A 150 28.50 6.69 -26.08
C SER A 150 28.16 6.21 -24.67
N GLY A 151 27.24 5.24 -24.50
CA GLY A 151 26.89 4.69 -23.19
C GLY A 151 25.81 5.42 -22.38
N LYS A 152 25.26 6.57 -22.85
CA LYS A 152 24.21 7.33 -22.12
C LYS A 152 23.04 6.47 -21.63
N THR A 153 22.52 5.59 -22.49
CA THR A 153 21.42 4.68 -22.13
C THR A 153 21.84 3.66 -21.07
N GLY A 154 23.11 3.25 -21.00
CA GLY A 154 23.63 2.37 -19.96
C GLY A 154 23.52 3.01 -18.57
N TYR A 155 23.89 4.29 -18.46
CA TYR A 155 23.68 5.07 -17.23
C TYR A 155 22.22 5.16 -16.84
N THR A 156 21.34 5.49 -17.78
CA THR A 156 19.90 5.55 -17.53
C THR A 156 19.35 4.20 -17.05
N ARG A 157 19.78 3.07 -17.61
CA ARG A 157 19.34 1.73 -17.19
C ARG A 157 19.78 1.40 -15.76
N LEU A 158 21.02 1.72 -15.39
CA LEU A 158 21.50 1.58 -14.03
C LEU A 158 20.66 2.42 -13.06
N LEU A 159 20.47 3.70 -13.37
CA LEU A 159 19.69 4.61 -12.53
C LEU A 159 18.23 4.15 -12.40
N LYS A 160 17.60 3.66 -13.47
CA LYS A 160 16.25 3.08 -13.44
C LYS A 160 16.13 1.81 -12.59
N LYS A 161 17.23 1.05 -12.44
CA LYS A 161 17.27 -0.16 -11.60
C LYS A 161 17.61 0.15 -10.15
N ALA A 162 18.40 1.19 -9.91
CA ALA A 162 18.76 1.68 -8.58
C ALA A 162 17.60 2.45 -7.93
N PHE A 163 17.01 3.40 -8.65
CA PHE A 163 15.97 4.30 -8.17
C PHE A 163 14.58 3.89 -8.67
N HIS A 164 13.54 4.59 -8.22
CA HIS A 164 12.18 4.36 -8.69
C HIS A 164 12.01 4.79 -10.16
N SER A 165 11.42 3.94 -10.99
CA SER A 165 11.10 4.23 -12.39
C SER A 165 9.88 3.44 -12.86
N ARG A 166 8.96 4.10 -13.57
CA ARG A 166 7.78 3.47 -14.18
C ARG A 166 8.11 2.61 -15.40
N SER A 167 9.29 2.78 -15.97
CA SER A 167 9.84 1.90 -16.98
C SER A 167 11.14 1.30 -16.46
N THR A 168 11.13 0.01 -16.19
CA THR A 168 12.36 -0.73 -15.86
C THR A 168 12.89 -1.42 -17.10
N GLU A 169 14.21 -1.40 -17.25
CA GLU A 169 14.92 -2.06 -18.35
C GLU A 169 16.08 -2.85 -17.75
N ASP A 170 16.34 -4.04 -18.28
CA ASP A 170 17.48 -4.83 -17.82
C ASP A 170 18.80 -4.19 -18.21
N ILE A 171 19.76 -4.25 -17.27
CA ILE A 171 21.14 -3.87 -17.53
C ILE A 171 21.75 -5.02 -18.32
N LEU A 172 22.08 -4.75 -19.57
CA LEU A 172 22.68 -5.75 -20.45
C LEU A 172 24.18 -5.86 -20.15
N PRO A 173 24.78 -7.05 -20.28
CA PRO A 173 26.22 -7.22 -20.13
C PRO A 173 27.00 -6.56 -21.27
N ASN A 174 28.32 -6.45 -21.11
CA ASN A 174 29.20 -5.90 -22.13
C ASN A 174 29.31 -6.86 -23.33
N ILE A 175 28.80 -6.44 -24.50
CA ILE A 175 28.84 -7.23 -25.74
C ILE A 175 30.25 -7.48 -26.29
N HIS A 176 31.25 -6.70 -25.87
CA HIS A 176 32.63 -6.84 -26.31
C HIS A 176 33.41 -7.90 -25.53
N VAL A 177 32.80 -8.49 -24.50
CA VAL A 177 33.41 -9.51 -23.66
C VAL A 177 32.65 -10.82 -23.88
N ALA A 178 33.33 -11.88 -24.30
CA ALA A 178 32.68 -13.15 -24.63
C ALA A 178 32.34 -14.01 -23.40
N SER A 179 33.07 -13.85 -22.29
CA SER A 179 32.87 -14.57 -21.03
C SER A 179 33.51 -13.81 -19.86
N GLY A 180 33.07 -14.08 -18.63
CA GLY A 180 33.61 -13.43 -17.42
C GLY A 180 33.06 -12.03 -17.16
N HIS A 181 31.76 -11.82 -17.39
CA HIS A 181 31.12 -10.53 -17.11
C HIS A 181 31.17 -10.19 -15.62
N SER A 182 31.63 -8.97 -15.30
CA SER A 182 31.56 -8.41 -13.95
C SER A 182 30.10 -8.32 -13.50
N ASN A 183 29.84 -8.61 -12.22
CA ASN A 183 28.55 -8.32 -11.61
C ASN A 183 28.26 -6.81 -11.67
N VAL A 184 26.98 -6.45 -11.83
CA VAL A 184 26.56 -5.05 -11.82
C VAL A 184 26.82 -4.48 -10.43
N SER A 185 27.65 -3.44 -10.34
CA SER A 185 27.80 -2.65 -9.13
C SER A 185 28.03 -1.18 -9.46
N ALA A 186 27.58 -0.31 -8.58
CA ALA A 186 27.91 1.11 -8.63
C ALA A 186 27.85 1.73 -7.24
N GLU A 187 28.70 2.72 -7.00
CA GLU A 187 28.67 3.52 -5.80
C GLU A 187 27.95 4.83 -6.07
N ILE A 188 26.92 5.12 -5.28
CA ILE A 188 26.13 6.33 -5.37
C ILE A 188 26.42 7.19 -4.16
N ILE A 189 26.76 8.45 -4.42
CA ILE A 189 27.11 9.41 -3.39
C ILE A 189 25.91 10.33 -3.14
N PHE A 190 25.50 10.39 -1.89
CA PHE A 190 24.46 11.27 -1.39
C PHE A 190 25.04 12.31 -0.44
N THR A 191 24.38 13.47 -0.37
CA THR A 191 24.65 14.50 0.62
C THR A 191 23.37 14.78 1.41
N SER A 192 23.42 14.65 2.73
CA SER A 192 22.36 15.01 3.68
C SER A 192 22.97 15.83 4.81
N ASP A 193 22.30 16.91 5.24
CA ASP A 193 22.78 17.77 6.33
C ASP A 193 24.24 18.23 6.18
N SER A 194 24.66 18.54 4.95
CA SER A 194 26.04 18.89 4.58
C SER A 194 27.09 17.80 4.79
N LYS A 195 26.68 16.55 5.04
CA LYS A 195 27.56 15.38 5.11
C LYS A 195 27.40 14.51 3.88
N GLN A 196 28.52 14.17 3.25
CA GLN A 196 28.56 13.29 2.09
C GLN A 196 28.83 11.86 2.53
N TYR A 197 28.08 10.91 1.99
CA TYR A 197 28.23 9.48 2.26
C TYR A 197 27.89 8.68 1.01
N SER A 198 28.37 7.42 0.98
CA SER A 198 28.22 6.55 -0.19
C SER A 198 27.44 5.29 0.12
N LEU A 199 26.60 4.89 -0.84
CA LEU A 199 25.84 3.65 -0.81
C LEU A 199 26.09 2.87 -2.09
N THR A 200 26.35 1.57 -1.95
CA THR A 200 26.64 0.67 -3.06
C THR A 200 25.37 0.00 -3.57
N TYR A 201 25.07 0.14 -4.86
CA TYR A 201 24.10 -0.69 -5.57
C TYR A 201 24.79 -1.98 -6.06
N PRO A 202 24.13 -3.16 -5.98
CA PRO A 202 22.76 -3.40 -5.52
C PRO A 202 22.60 -3.60 -4.01
N ASP A 203 23.69 -3.73 -3.26
CA ASP A 203 23.70 -4.15 -1.86
C ASP A 203 22.79 -3.30 -0.95
N HIS A 204 22.79 -1.99 -1.18
CA HIS A 204 22.05 -1.01 -0.38
C HIS A 204 20.73 -0.57 -1.02
N LYS A 205 20.25 -1.25 -2.07
CA LYS A 205 19.04 -0.84 -2.82
C LYS A 205 17.80 -0.66 -1.93
N GLN A 206 17.71 -1.40 -0.83
CA GLN A 206 16.57 -1.34 0.09
C GLN A 206 16.60 -0.14 1.04
N GLN A 207 17.68 0.64 1.05
CA GLN A 207 17.79 1.84 1.88
C GLN A 207 16.90 2.97 1.35
N ASN A 208 16.48 3.85 2.25
CA ASN A 208 15.45 4.85 1.99
C ASN A 208 15.90 5.91 0.98
N GLU A 209 17.19 6.20 0.87
CA GLU A 209 17.76 7.12 -0.11
C GLU A 209 17.39 6.73 -1.54
N PHE A 210 17.43 5.44 -1.88
CA PHE A 210 17.10 4.95 -3.22
C PHE A 210 15.60 5.10 -3.54
N ARG A 211 14.75 5.26 -2.54
CA ARG A 211 13.29 5.44 -2.68
C ARG A 211 12.90 6.92 -2.85
N GLN A 212 13.79 7.84 -2.49
CA GLN A 212 13.55 9.29 -2.55
C GLN A 212 13.82 9.92 -3.92
N PHE A 213 14.41 9.17 -4.86
CA PHE A 213 14.66 9.62 -6.23
C PHE A 213 13.83 8.85 -7.24
N SER A 214 13.36 9.54 -8.27
CA SER A 214 12.62 8.96 -9.40
C SER A 214 13.28 9.31 -10.72
N ILE A 215 13.34 8.33 -11.63
CA ILE A 215 13.89 8.49 -12.98
C ILE A 215 12.75 8.64 -13.98
N PHE A 216 12.84 9.68 -14.81
CA PHE A 216 11.87 9.98 -15.85
C PHE A 216 12.54 9.99 -17.22
N ASP A 217 11.96 9.27 -18.18
CA ASP A 217 12.40 9.26 -19.57
C ASP A 217 11.21 9.21 -20.54
N ASN A 218 11.48 9.27 -21.85
CA ASN A 218 10.43 9.27 -22.87
C ASN A 218 9.60 7.97 -22.88
N LYS A 219 10.17 6.84 -22.42
CA LYS A 219 9.41 5.58 -22.30
C LYS A 219 8.42 5.62 -21.15
N CYS A 220 8.75 6.30 -20.05
CA CYS A 220 7.81 6.57 -18.96
C CYS A 220 6.57 7.36 -19.42
N VAL A 221 6.70 8.26 -20.41
CA VAL A 221 5.58 9.08 -20.92
C VAL A 221 4.48 8.21 -21.51
N ASN A 222 4.83 7.20 -22.32
CA ASN A 222 3.83 6.30 -22.90
C ASN A 222 3.07 5.53 -21.81
N VAL A 223 3.78 4.98 -20.81
CA VAL A 223 3.16 4.32 -19.65
C VAL A 223 2.21 5.29 -18.91
N HIS A 224 2.58 6.56 -18.82
CA HIS A 224 1.80 7.61 -18.16
C HIS A 224 0.51 7.99 -18.91
N LEU A 225 0.47 7.77 -20.24
CA LEU A 225 -0.68 8.14 -21.08
C LEU A 225 -1.58 6.95 -21.41
N THR A 226 -1.04 5.73 -21.54
CA THR A 226 -1.82 4.57 -22.02
C THR A 226 -2.40 3.70 -20.91
N ASN A 227 -1.81 3.65 -19.73
CA ASN A 227 -2.34 2.85 -18.63
C ASN A 227 -3.26 3.72 -17.78
N LYS A 228 -4.50 3.25 -17.54
CA LYS A 228 -5.38 3.86 -16.53
C LYS A 228 -4.57 3.98 -15.24
N ASN A 229 -4.30 5.21 -14.82
CA ASN A 229 -3.43 5.56 -13.70
C ASN A 229 -3.82 4.77 -12.43
N GLN A 230 -3.20 3.62 -12.21
CA GLN A 230 -2.97 3.17 -10.85
C GLN A 230 -1.97 4.16 -10.27
N PHE A 231 -2.39 4.91 -9.26
CA PHE A 231 -1.51 5.79 -8.51
C PHE A 231 -0.39 4.97 -7.86
N GLU A 232 0.71 4.77 -8.58
CA GLU A 232 1.93 4.09 -8.09
C GLU A 232 2.85 5.06 -7.32
N PHE A 233 2.58 6.36 -7.33
CA PHE A 233 3.15 7.26 -6.34
C PHE A 233 2.29 7.20 -5.08
N ARG A 234 2.59 6.22 -4.24
CA ARG A 234 2.09 6.18 -2.88
C ARG A 234 3.18 6.75 -1.98
N PRO A 235 3.10 8.02 -1.54
CA PRO A 235 3.89 8.45 -0.41
C PRO A 235 3.79 7.41 0.72
N THR A 236 4.92 7.10 1.34
CA THR A 236 5.02 6.17 2.47
C THR A 236 4.00 6.59 3.53
N GLY A 237 2.91 5.84 3.65
CA GLY A 237 1.71 6.23 4.39
C GLY A 237 0.40 5.87 3.68
N LEU A 238 0.31 5.95 2.35
CA LEU A 238 -0.92 5.59 1.62
C LEU A 238 -1.13 4.08 1.45
N ASP A 239 -0.09 3.25 1.59
CA ASP A 239 -0.22 1.78 1.58
C ASP A 239 -1.11 1.29 2.73
N PHE A 240 -1.12 2.01 3.86
CA PHE A 240 -2.02 1.79 4.99
C PHE A 240 -3.48 1.59 4.56
N PHE A 241 -3.99 2.45 3.66
CA PHE A 241 -5.39 2.36 3.23
C PHE A 241 -5.66 1.12 2.39
N ALA A 242 -4.71 0.69 1.56
CA ALA A 242 -4.85 -0.52 0.77
C ALA A 242 -4.88 -1.76 1.66
N ASP A 243 -3.96 -1.82 2.63
CA ASP A 243 -3.87 -2.93 3.58
C ASP A 243 -5.09 -2.97 4.52
N LEU A 244 -5.58 -1.79 4.93
CA LEU A 244 -6.79 -1.67 5.74
C LEU A 244 -8.03 -2.16 4.98
N ILE A 245 -8.16 -1.82 3.69
CA ILE A 245 -9.24 -2.33 2.84
C ILE A 245 -9.17 -3.86 2.70
N GLU A 246 -7.97 -4.43 2.55
CA GLU A 246 -7.83 -5.89 2.51
C GLU A 246 -8.24 -6.52 3.85
N ALA A 247 -7.84 -5.94 4.97
CA ALA A 247 -8.24 -6.41 6.29
C ALA A 247 -9.77 -6.34 6.48
N PHE A 248 -10.42 -5.25 6.02
CA PHE A 248 -11.88 -5.12 6.07
C PHE A 248 -12.59 -6.19 5.25
N LYS A 249 -12.09 -6.53 4.07
CA LYS A 249 -12.64 -7.63 3.26
C LYS A 249 -12.58 -8.96 3.99
N LYS A 250 -11.46 -9.26 4.67
CA LYS A 250 -11.33 -10.51 5.46
C LYS A 250 -12.33 -10.56 6.62
N VAL A 251 -12.56 -9.43 7.28
CA VAL A 251 -13.59 -9.32 8.33
C VAL A 251 -14.99 -9.53 7.74
N GLU A 252 -15.29 -8.92 6.59
CA GLU A 252 -16.57 -9.07 5.88
C GLU A 252 -16.82 -10.53 5.46
N GLU A 253 -15.81 -11.19 4.89
CA GLU A 253 -15.87 -12.62 4.53
C GLU A 253 -16.18 -13.48 5.75
N LYS A 254 -15.54 -13.19 6.89
CA LYS A 254 -15.78 -13.91 8.15
C LYS A 254 -17.20 -13.70 8.68
N ILE A 255 -17.71 -12.47 8.67
CA ILE A 255 -19.09 -12.15 9.06
C ILE A 255 -20.07 -12.91 8.15
N THR A 256 -19.85 -12.87 6.84
CA THR A 256 -20.71 -13.51 5.85
C THR A 256 -20.73 -15.03 6.03
N ALA A 257 -19.57 -15.65 6.29
CA ALA A 257 -19.48 -17.07 6.58
C ALA A 257 -20.22 -17.45 7.86
N ASP A 258 -20.11 -16.67 8.93
CA ASP A 258 -20.81 -16.95 10.19
C ASP A 258 -22.34 -16.75 10.06
N ILE A 259 -22.78 -15.74 9.28
CA ILE A 259 -24.19 -15.57 8.92
C ILE A 259 -24.69 -16.80 8.17
N ALA A 260 -23.96 -17.28 7.15
CA ALA A 260 -24.35 -18.45 6.36
C ALA A 260 -24.46 -19.70 7.24
N ASN A 261 -23.51 -19.91 8.16
CA ASN A 261 -23.51 -21.03 9.11
C ASN A 261 -24.70 -20.98 10.09
N LYS A 262 -25.12 -19.78 10.50
CA LYS A 262 -26.21 -19.58 11.48
C LYS A 262 -27.59 -19.45 10.84
N SER A 263 -27.68 -19.16 9.55
CA SER A 263 -28.93 -18.93 8.81
C SER A 263 -29.60 -20.19 8.28
N ALA A 264 -29.26 -21.37 8.80
CA ALA A 264 -29.92 -22.61 8.43
C ALA A 264 -31.45 -22.49 8.63
N THR A 265 -32.21 -22.75 7.56
CA THR A 265 -33.68 -22.82 7.61
C THR A 265 -34.08 -23.94 8.54
N LYS A 266 -34.52 -23.56 9.74
CA LYS A 266 -35.11 -24.48 10.70
C LYS A 266 -36.62 -24.39 10.54
N ASP A 267 -37.21 -25.43 9.96
CA ASP A 267 -38.65 -25.61 9.90
C ASP A 267 -39.16 -26.02 11.30
N TYR A 268 -39.08 -25.09 12.25
CA TYR A 268 -39.66 -25.27 13.57
C TYR A 268 -41.17 -25.55 13.54
N PRO A 269 -41.97 -24.92 12.65
CA PRO A 269 -43.41 -25.17 12.56
C PRO A 269 -43.79 -26.60 12.19
N SER A 270 -42.97 -27.31 11.40
CA SER A 270 -43.22 -28.72 11.05
C SER A 270 -43.05 -29.68 12.23
N LEU A 271 -42.47 -29.24 13.35
CA LEU A 271 -42.31 -30.03 14.57
C LEU A 271 -43.57 -30.04 15.46
N PHE A 272 -44.59 -29.23 15.12
CA PHE A 272 -45.82 -29.09 15.90
C PHE A 272 -47.05 -29.38 15.05
N ASP A 273 -47.81 -30.40 15.45
CA ASP A 273 -49.09 -30.73 14.83
C ASP A 273 -50.22 -29.79 15.30
N GLY A 274 -51.16 -29.50 14.40
CA GLY A 274 -52.32 -28.63 14.66
C GLY A 274 -52.02 -27.12 14.60
N GLU A 275 -53.03 -26.31 14.92
CA GLU A 275 -52.90 -24.86 15.17
C GLU A 275 -52.72 -24.62 16.67
N SER A 276 -51.59 -24.05 17.06
CA SER A 276 -51.30 -23.68 18.44
C SER A 276 -50.68 -22.29 18.51
N ASP A 277 -50.86 -21.60 19.63
CA ASP A 277 -50.24 -20.29 19.88
C ASP A 277 -48.70 -20.38 19.78
N ILE A 278 -48.13 -21.52 20.18
CA ILE A 278 -46.70 -21.81 20.07
C ILE A 278 -46.27 -21.84 18.59
N LYS A 279 -47.03 -22.51 17.72
CA LYS A 279 -46.73 -22.59 16.28
C LYS A 279 -46.81 -21.23 15.58
N ASN A 280 -47.78 -20.41 15.95
CA ASN A 280 -47.92 -19.04 15.42
C ASN A 280 -46.73 -18.15 15.84
N VAL A 281 -46.24 -18.30 17.06
CA VAL A 281 -45.06 -17.58 17.55
C VAL A 281 -43.78 -18.09 16.87
N LEU A 282 -43.65 -19.40 16.65
CA LEU A 282 -42.53 -19.99 15.91
C LEU A 282 -42.45 -19.49 14.45
N ASN A 283 -43.60 -19.28 13.79
CA ASN A 283 -43.68 -18.70 12.45
C ASN A 283 -43.27 -17.22 12.38
N THR A 284 -43.31 -16.51 13.51
CA THR A 284 -43.06 -15.05 13.58
C THR A 284 -41.75 -14.72 14.29
N LEU A 285 -40.92 -15.74 14.60
CA LEU A 285 -39.61 -15.54 15.22
C LEU A 285 -38.74 -14.61 14.38
N SER A 286 -38.25 -13.55 15.00
CA SER A 286 -37.36 -12.58 14.38
C SER A 286 -36.37 -12.05 15.40
N ALA A 287 -35.41 -11.24 14.94
CA ALA A 287 -34.47 -10.55 15.83
C ALA A 287 -35.13 -9.61 16.86
N LYS A 288 -36.43 -9.30 16.71
CA LYS A 288 -37.21 -8.46 17.63
C LYS A 288 -37.97 -9.24 18.69
N THR A 289 -38.00 -10.58 18.59
CA THR A 289 -38.73 -11.42 19.53
C THR A 289 -38.07 -11.37 20.90
N GLN A 290 -38.81 -10.95 21.92
CA GLN A 290 -38.31 -10.87 23.29
C GLN A 290 -38.38 -12.25 23.96
N ILE A 291 -37.31 -12.62 24.66
CA ILE A 291 -37.24 -13.92 25.37
C ILE A 291 -38.35 -14.06 26.41
N ASP A 292 -38.75 -12.97 27.06
CA ASP A 292 -39.79 -12.99 28.09
C ASP A 292 -41.19 -13.30 27.53
N ASP A 293 -41.46 -12.98 26.26
CA ASP A 293 -42.71 -13.38 25.60
C ASP A 293 -42.72 -14.87 25.29
N LEU A 294 -41.56 -15.45 24.97
CA LEU A 294 -41.40 -16.90 24.80
C LEU A 294 -41.58 -17.65 26.13
N LYS A 295 -41.07 -17.11 27.25
CA LYS A 295 -41.22 -17.74 28.58
C LYS A 295 -42.68 -17.88 29.02
N LYS A 296 -43.56 -16.96 28.62
CA LYS A 296 -45.01 -17.01 28.94
C LYS A 296 -45.72 -18.19 28.26
N LEU A 297 -45.16 -18.70 27.16
CA LEU A 297 -45.73 -19.80 26.37
C LEU A 297 -45.22 -21.17 26.82
N ILE A 298 -44.24 -21.22 27.74
CA ILE A 298 -43.75 -22.48 28.29
C ILE A 298 -44.80 -23.00 29.28
N PRO A 299 -45.39 -24.20 29.06
CA PRO A 299 -46.30 -24.78 30.03
C PRO A 299 -45.53 -24.98 31.34
N ILE A 300 -46.02 -24.31 32.39
CA ILE A 300 -45.44 -24.29 33.73
C ILE A 300 -45.13 -25.73 34.17
N THR A 301 -43.84 -26.11 34.26
CA THR A 301 -43.44 -27.31 35.01
C THR A 301 -43.43 -26.94 36.49
N GLY A 302 -44.63 -26.71 37.01
CA GLY A 302 -44.91 -26.41 38.41
C GLY A 302 -45.90 -27.45 38.91
N GLY A 303 -45.40 -28.68 39.11
CA GLY A 303 -46.05 -29.72 39.89
C GLY A 303 -47.28 -30.37 39.28
N LEU A 304 -47.10 -31.44 38.51
CA LEU A 304 -48.08 -32.53 38.44
C LEU A 304 -47.36 -33.88 38.49
N ARG A 305 -47.41 -34.49 39.68
CA ARG A 305 -47.35 -35.95 39.81
C ARG A 305 -48.47 -36.52 38.94
N GLY A 306 -48.09 -37.36 37.97
CA GLY A 306 -48.94 -38.36 37.34
C GLY A 306 -50.12 -37.81 36.55
N THR A 307 -50.00 -37.82 35.22
CA THR A 307 -50.88 -38.63 34.36
C THR A 307 -50.25 -38.72 32.99
N HIS A 308 -50.29 -39.93 32.44
CA HIS A 308 -49.89 -40.28 31.08
C HIS A 308 -50.41 -39.27 30.05
N TYR A 309 -49.50 -38.75 29.23
CA TYR A 309 -49.82 -38.41 27.86
C TYR A 309 -48.97 -39.31 26.97
N GLN A 310 -49.61 -40.29 26.33
CA GLN A 310 -49.12 -40.87 25.09
C GLN A 310 -49.40 -39.86 23.98
N PHE A 311 -48.36 -39.40 23.31
CA PHE A 311 -48.26 -39.24 21.86
C PHE A 311 -46.77 -39.31 21.49
#